data_AF-A0A5C7PIK1-F1
#
_entry.id   AF-A0A5C7PIK1-F1
#
_cell.length_a   1.000
_cell.length_b   1.000
_cell.length_c   1.000
_cell.angle_alpha   90.00
_cell.angle_beta   90.00
_cell.angle_gamma   90.00
#
_symmetry.space_group_name_H-M   'P 1'
#
loop_
_entity.id
_entity.type
_entity.pdbx_description
1 polymer ?
#
loop_
_entity_poly.entity_id
_entity_poly.type
_entity_poly.pdbx_seq_one_letter_code
_entity_poly.pdbx_strand_id
1 'polypeptide(L)' 'MKHALLACALALAAGTAFAHNCPNEMKAIDAKLATHPKLSDADAAKVKQLRADGEAAHKAGKHDDSMKSLGEAKKILGI' A
#
# COMPACT_ATOMS: atom_id res chain seq x y z
N MET A 1 -37.85 -2.13 8.39
CA MET A 1 -37.32 -2.97 7.30
C MET A 1 -36.61 -2.17 6.20
N LYS A 2 -37.17 -1.06 5.69
CA LYS A 2 -36.52 -0.20 4.67
C LYS A 2 -35.18 0.44 5.08
N HIS A 3 -35.02 0.83 6.35
CA HIS A 3 -33.77 1.44 6.83
C HIS A 3 -32.63 0.44 7.09
N ALA A 4 -32.96 -0.85 7.32
CA ALA A 4 -31.96 -1.89 7.54
C ALA A 4 -31.26 -2.29 6.23
N LEU A 5 -31.97 -2.23 5.10
CA LEU A 5 -31.42 -2.50 3.77
C LEU A 5 -30.43 -1.41 3.31
N LEU A 6 -30.67 -0.15 3.66
CA LEU A 6 -29.74 0.95 3.37
C LEU A 6 -28.45 0.89 4.21
N ALA A 7 -28.54 0.44 5.47
CA ALA A 7 -27.36 0.32 6.33
C ALA A 7 -26.40 -0.79 5.89
N CYS A 8 -26.91 -1.92 5.38
CA CYS A 8 -26.06 -3.01 4.86
C CYS A 8 -25.33 -2.62 3.56
N ALA A 9 -25.91 -1.74 2.72
CA ALA A 9 -25.27 -1.29 1.49
C ALA A 9 -24.05 -0.37 1.75
N LEU A 10 -24.09 0.45 2.81
CA LEU A 10 -22.99 1.35 3.18
C LEU A 10 -21.78 0.60 3.76
N ALA A 11 -22.01 -0.49 4.49
CA ALA A 11 -20.94 -1.31 5.06
C ALA A 11 -20.14 -2.06 3.99
N LEU A 12 -20.78 -2.50 2.90
CA LEU A 12 -20.07 -3.14 1.77
C LEU A 12 -19.21 -2.15 0.96
N ALA A 13 -19.61 -0.88 0.88
CA ALA A 13 -18.85 0.15 0.17
C ALA A 13 -17.58 0.60 0.93
N ALA A 14 -17.53 0.45 2.25
CA ALA A 14 -16.34 0.76 3.04
C ALA A 14 -15.22 -0.28 2.85
N GLY A 15 -15.58 -1.56 2.61
CA GLY A 15 -14.61 -2.63 2.35
C GLY A 15 -13.88 -2.50 1.01
N THR A 16 -14.54 -1.92 -0.01
CA THR A 16 -13.96 -1.78 -1.36
C THR A 16 -12.89 -0.68 -1.41
N ALA A 17 -12.99 0.35 -0.57
CA ALA A 17 -11.97 1.40 -0.47
C ALA A 17 -10.63 0.88 0.08
N PHE A 18 -10.66 -0.14 0.94
CA PHE A 18 -9.46 -0.74 1.50
C PHE A 18 -8.79 -1.76 0.56
N ALA A 19 -9.57 -2.43 -0.29
CA ALA A 19 -9.08 -3.45 -1.23
C ALA A 19 -8.07 -2.90 -2.26
N HIS A 20 -8.09 -1.60 -2.54
CA HIS A 20 -7.19 -0.96 -3.51
C HIS A 20 -6.01 -0.21 -2.88
N ASN A 21 -5.85 -0.21 -1.56
CA ASN A 21 -4.83 0.66 -0.95
C ASN A 21 -3.40 0.16 -1.25
N CYS A 22 -3.10 -1.14 -1.06
CA CYS A 22 -1.75 -1.66 -1.28
C CYS A 22 -1.24 -1.43 -2.71
N PRO A 23 -2.01 -1.74 -3.79
CA PRO A 23 -1.55 -1.46 -5.16
C PRO A 23 -1.31 0.02 -5.45
N ASN A 24 -2.08 0.92 -4.85
CA ASN A 24 -1.87 2.37 -5.02
C ASN A 24 -0.58 2.83 -4.32
N GLU A 25 -0.29 2.32 -3.13
CA GLU A 25 0.95 2.64 -2.41
C GLU A 25 2.19 2.08 -3.13
N MET A 26 2.11 0.86 -3.67
CA MET A 26 3.16 0.32 -4.54
C MET A 26 3.43 1.22 -5.74
N LYS A 27 2.38 1.66 -6.43
CA LYS A 27 2.50 2.59 -7.58
C LYS A 27 3.13 3.92 -7.17
N ALA A 28 2.78 4.46 -6.00
CA ALA A 28 3.36 5.71 -5.51
C ALA A 28 4.86 5.57 -5.22
N ILE A 29 5.27 4.46 -4.62
CA ILE A 29 6.68 4.11 -4.40
C ILE A 29 7.41 3.97 -5.75
N ASP A 30 6.84 3.23 -6.70
CA ASP A 30 7.43 3.01 -8.02
C ASP A 30 7.59 4.33 -8.78
N ALA A 31 6.56 5.19 -8.77
CA ALA A 31 6.60 6.50 -9.38
C ALA A 31 7.68 7.39 -8.75
N LYS A 32 7.80 7.37 -7.42
CA LYS A 32 8.84 8.14 -6.72
C LYS A 32 10.24 7.61 -7.05
N LEU A 33 10.45 6.30 -7.08
CA LEU A 33 11.73 5.70 -7.49
C LEU A 33 12.11 6.06 -8.94
N ALA A 34 11.13 6.14 -9.85
CA ALA A 34 11.34 6.53 -11.24
C ALA A 34 11.81 8.00 -11.39
N THR A 35 11.62 8.85 -10.38
CA THR A 35 12.20 10.21 -10.35
C THR A 35 13.69 10.25 -9.99
N HIS A 36 14.31 9.09 -9.75
CA HIS A 36 15.70 8.96 -9.31
C HIS A 36 16.00 9.84 -8.07
N PRO A 37 15.28 9.64 -6.95
CA PRO A 37 15.49 10.43 -5.75
C PRO A 37 16.91 10.20 -5.22
N LYS A 38 17.52 11.24 -4.65
CA LYS A 38 18.81 11.10 -3.96
C LYS A 38 18.60 10.27 -2.70
N LEU A 39 19.09 9.03 -2.73
CA LEU A 39 19.09 8.08 -1.62
C LEU A 39 20.51 7.56 -1.42
N SER A 40 20.83 7.12 -0.21
CA SER A 40 22.00 6.27 0.01
C SER A 40 21.78 4.91 -0.68
N ASP A 41 22.85 4.18 -0.99
CA ASP A 41 22.73 2.83 -1.56
C ASP A 41 21.96 1.89 -0.63
N ALA A 42 22.15 2.05 0.69
CA ALA A 42 21.44 1.30 1.71
C ALA A 42 19.93 1.60 1.70
N ASP A 43 19.54 2.88 1.61
CA ASP A 43 18.14 3.28 1.55
C ASP A 43 17.49 2.81 0.25
N ALA A 44 18.19 2.94 -0.89
CA ALA A 44 17.70 2.46 -2.17
C ALA A 44 17.46 0.94 -2.17
N ALA A 45 18.38 0.17 -1.59
CA ALA A 45 18.20 -1.27 -1.41
C ALA A 45 17.02 -1.59 -0.48
N LYS A 46 16.92 -0.88 0.65
CA LYS A 46 15.84 -1.08 1.63
C LYS A 46 14.46 -0.77 1.05
N VAL A 47 14.31 0.33 0.31
CA VAL A 47 13.04 0.69 -0.34
C VAL A 47 12.64 -0.37 -1.37
N LYS A 48 13.57 -0.86 -2.19
CA LYS A 48 13.29 -1.93 -3.17
C LYS A 48 12.83 -3.21 -2.49
N GLN A 49 13.49 -3.59 -1.40
CA GLN A 49 13.12 -4.77 -0.61
C GLN A 49 11.72 -4.61 -0.02
N LEU A 50 11.45 -3.50 0.67
CA LEU A 50 10.15 -3.20 1.29
C LEU A 50 9.01 -3.16 0.25
N ARG A 51 9.28 -2.63 -0.95
CA ARG A 51 8.33 -2.64 -2.08
C ARG A 51 8.02 -4.07 -2.50
N ALA A 52 9.03 -4.92 -2.66
CA ALA A 52 8.87 -6.32 -3.04
C ALA A 52 8.15 -7.14 -1.95
N ASP A 53 8.49 -6.93 -0.68
CA ASP A 53 7.85 -7.57 0.47
C ASP A 53 6.37 -7.16 0.56
N GLY A 54 6.07 -5.88 0.33
CA GLY A 54 4.70 -5.38 0.26
C GLY A 54 3.89 -6.07 -0.84
N GLU A 55 4.44 -6.19 -2.04
CA GLU A 55 3.78 -6.91 -3.15
C GLU A 55 3.56 -8.39 -2.83
N ALA A 56 4.54 -9.07 -2.23
CA ALA A 56 4.44 -10.47 -1.83
C ALA A 56 3.36 -10.68 -0.76
N ALA A 57 3.33 -9.81 0.27
CA ALA A 57 2.31 -9.83 1.31
C ALA A 57 0.91 -9.60 0.74
N HIS A 58 0.76 -8.63 -0.18
CA HIS A 58 -0.50 -8.38 -0.88
C HIS A 58 -0.98 -9.63 -1.65
N LYS A 59 -0.10 -10.27 -2.44
CA LYS A 59 -0.42 -11.50 -3.18
C LYS A 59 -0.80 -12.67 -2.27
N ALA A 60 -0.27 -12.67 -1.04
CA ALA A 60 -0.60 -13.66 -0.01
C ALA A 60 -1.85 -13.31 0.82
N GLY A 61 -2.56 -12.21 0.51
CA GLY A 61 -3.73 -11.75 1.27
C GLY A 61 -3.39 -11.10 2.63
N LYS A 62 -2.10 -10.88 2.93
CA LYS A 62 -1.62 -10.27 4.17
C LYS A 62 -1.58 -8.75 4.03
N HIS A 63 -2.75 -8.12 3.99
CA HIS A 63 -2.86 -6.68 3.69
C HIS A 63 -2.18 -5.78 4.72
N ASP A 64 -2.26 -6.11 6.01
CA ASP A 64 -1.62 -5.31 7.06
C ASP A 64 -0.08 -5.37 6.95
N ASP A 65 0.49 -6.56 6.69
CA ASP A 65 1.92 -6.73 6.46
C ASP A 65 2.39 -6.00 5.21
N SER A 66 1.56 -6.00 4.16
CA SER A 66 1.81 -5.21 2.95
C SER A 66 1.84 -3.72 3.29
N MET A 67 0.81 -3.20 3.94
CA MET A 67 0.72 -1.78 4.28
C MET A 67 1.85 -1.32 5.20
N LYS A 68 2.27 -2.17 6.15
CA LYS A 68 3.42 -1.89 7.01
C LYS A 68 4.71 -1.73 6.19
N SER A 69 5.01 -2.69 5.32
CA SER A 69 6.22 -2.68 4.49
C SER A 69 6.23 -1.47 3.55
N LEU A 70 5.11 -1.21 2.87
CA LEU A 70 4.97 -0.08 1.96
C LEU A 70 5.04 1.26 2.70
N GLY A 71 4.48 1.36 3.91
CA GLY A 71 4.57 2.55 4.75
C GLY A 71 6.01 2.87 5.17
N GLU A 72 6.81 1.86 5.51
CA GLU A 72 8.24 2.04 5.79
C GLU A 72 9.01 2.53 4.55
N ALA A 73 8.72 1.98 3.37
CA ALA A 73 9.34 2.43 2.11
C ALA A 73 9.00 3.90 1.81
N LYS A 74 7.73 4.28 1.97
CA LYS A 74 7.25 5.65 1.80
C LYS A 74 7.94 6.64 2.74
N LYS A 75 8.14 6.26 4.00
CA LYS A 75 8.87 7.07 4.99
C LYS A 75 10.31 7.37 4.55
N ILE A 76 11.02 6.38 4.01
CA ILE A 76 12.39 6.57 3.47
C ILE A 76 12.37 7.49 2.25
N LEU A 77 11.34 7.35 1.41
CA LEU A 77 11.15 8.17 0.20
C LEU A 77 10.60 9.58 0.46
N GLY A 78 10.16 9.86 1.69
CA GLY A 78 9.54 11.13 2.08
C GLY A 78 8.18 11.40 1.43
N ILE A 79 7.36 10.36 1.25
CA ILE A 79 6.00 10.41 0.68
C ILE A 79 4.97 9.71 1.56
#